data_AF-A0A1Q8C2K3-F1
#
_entry.id   AF-A0A1Q8C2K3-F1
#
_cell.length_a   1.000
_cell.length_b   1.000
_cell.length_c   1.000
_cell.angle_alpha   90.00
_cell.angle_beta   90.00
_cell.angle_gamma   90.00
#
_symmetry.space_group_name_H-M   'P 1'
#
loop_
_entity.id
_entity.type
_entity.pdbx_description
1 polymer ?
#
loop_
_entity_poly.entity_id
_entity_poly.type
_entity_poly.pdbx_seq_one_letter_code
_entity_poly.pdbx_strand_id
1 'polypeptide(L)'
;MTAEVSNTNTSAGTGDTTVERWTYDGMRLSTTNTKLAAWVDPHGAELFYRHKSGNIVGCCYDVHLRRDPDNGRVTMYGSPVFVEPSDDRELAARLAAEERACEQELAVIQRQRKAKASNPLDAKIEELALLVKKVPAPQRAGLTAYILHKLIRAW
;
A
#
# COMPACT_ATOMS: atom_id res chain seq x y z
N MET A 1 57.43 11.45 -2.46
CA MET A 1 56.49 10.46 -1.88
C MET A 1 55.58 10.00 -3.00
N THR A 2 55.54 8.69 -3.16
CA THR A 2 55.08 7.91 -4.30
C THR A 2 53.55 7.88 -4.43
N ALA A 3 53.08 7.69 -5.65
CA ALA A 3 51.69 7.42 -6.02
C ALA A 3 51.32 5.94 -5.86
N GLU A 4 50.04 5.67 -5.56
CA GLU A 4 49.26 4.45 -5.86
C GLU A 4 47.78 4.90 -5.84
N VAL A 5 47.10 5.12 -6.98
CA VAL A 5 46.59 4.19 -8.02
C VAL A 5 45.51 3.22 -7.51
N SER A 6 44.28 3.65 -7.77
CA SER A 6 43.12 2.89 -8.24
C SER A 6 42.53 1.78 -7.37
N ASN A 7 41.30 2.05 -6.93
CA ASN A 7 40.21 1.10 -7.18
C ASN A 7 39.06 1.84 -7.88
N THR A 8 39.12 1.89 -9.21
CA THR A 8 37.93 2.08 -10.04
C THR A 8 37.18 0.76 -10.08
N ASN A 9 36.11 0.65 -9.30
CA ASN A 9 34.99 -0.19 -9.70
C ASN A 9 33.94 0.73 -10.32
N THR A 10 34.17 1.03 -11.60
CA THR A 10 33.26 1.79 -12.44
C THR A 10 32.28 0.82 -13.12
N SER A 11 31.00 1.06 -12.83
CA SER A 11 29.84 0.94 -13.73
C SER A 11 29.18 -0.43 -13.94
N ALA A 12 27.87 -0.49 -13.63
CA ALA A 12 26.86 -0.52 -14.70
C ALA A 12 25.46 -0.15 -14.19
N GLY A 13 25.05 1.10 -14.46
CA GLY A 13 23.71 1.65 -14.20
C GLY A 13 23.57 2.22 -12.79
N THR A 14 23.11 3.44 -12.59
CA THR A 14 21.79 3.76 -11.99
C THR A 14 21.89 5.23 -11.53
N GLY A 15 20.89 6.08 -11.79
CA GLY A 15 20.93 7.50 -11.39
C GLY A 15 21.27 7.72 -9.91
N ASP A 16 21.92 8.84 -9.60
CA ASP A 16 22.47 9.18 -8.28
C ASP A 16 21.48 8.85 -7.16
N THR A 17 21.88 7.91 -6.29
CA THR A 17 21.11 7.56 -5.11
C THR A 17 21.60 8.43 -3.95
N THR A 18 20.72 9.28 -3.42
CA THR A 18 20.99 10.19 -2.31
C THR A 18 20.46 9.61 -1.00
N VAL A 19 21.02 10.04 0.14
CA VAL A 19 20.46 9.74 1.46
C VAL A 19 19.81 11.00 2.00
N GLU A 20 18.56 10.91 2.41
CA GLU A 20 17.84 12.01 3.05
C GLU A 20 17.23 11.53 4.38
N ARG A 21 17.08 12.45 5.34
CA ARG A 21 16.45 12.17 6.64
C ARG A 21 14.96 12.48 6.59
N TRP A 22 14.13 11.46 6.68
CA TRP A 22 12.68 11.59 6.57
C TRP A 22 12.01 11.13 7.86
N THR A 23 10.82 11.67 8.14
CA THR A 23 9.99 11.24 9.27
C THR A 23 8.96 10.23 8.80
N TYR A 24 8.82 9.12 9.52
CA TYR A 24 7.79 8.14 9.21
C TYR A 24 6.44 8.59 9.76
N ASP A 25 5.46 8.80 8.88
CA ASP A 25 4.15 9.37 9.21
C ASP A 25 3.09 8.30 9.58
N GLY A 26 3.47 7.03 9.45
CA GLY A 26 2.61 5.88 9.70
C GLY A 26 1.97 5.32 8.42
N MET A 27 0.86 4.63 8.61
CA MET A 27 0.16 3.95 7.53
C MET A 27 -1.09 4.73 7.11
N ARG A 28 -1.33 4.78 5.80
CA ARG A 28 -2.53 5.35 5.17
C ARG A 28 -3.20 4.31 4.27
N LEU A 29 -4.51 4.46 4.06
CA LEU A 29 -5.25 3.66 3.08
C LEU A 29 -5.34 4.41 1.76
N SER A 30 -4.99 3.73 0.67
CA SER A 30 -5.33 4.20 -0.67
C SER A 30 -6.83 4.13 -0.92
N THR A 31 -7.30 4.80 -1.96
CA THR A 31 -8.67 4.67 -2.50
C THR A 31 -9.05 3.24 -2.86
N THR A 32 -8.08 2.38 -3.11
CA THR A 32 -8.26 0.95 -3.40
C THR A 32 -8.13 0.06 -2.16
N ASN A 33 -8.18 0.64 -0.95
CA ASN A 33 -8.00 -0.04 0.33
C ASN A 33 -6.67 -0.80 0.45
N THR A 34 -5.62 -0.27 -0.18
CA THR A 34 -4.25 -0.78 -0.05
C THR A 34 -3.50 0.05 0.98
N LYS A 35 -2.76 -0.62 1.87
CA LYS A 35 -1.89 0.03 2.83
C LYS A 35 -0.72 0.72 2.13
N LEU A 36 -0.49 1.98 2.47
CA LEU A 36 0.65 2.78 2.03
C LEU A 36 1.39 3.31 3.26
N ALA A 37 2.71 3.17 3.28
CA ALA A 37 3.58 3.85 4.22
C ALA A 37 3.68 5.33 3.81
N ALA A 38 3.30 6.21 4.72
CA ALA A 38 3.41 7.65 4.57
C ALA A 38 4.72 8.14 5.22
N TRP A 39 5.37 9.08 4.54
CA TRP A 39 6.65 9.65 4.92
C TRP A 39 6.60 11.15 4.72
N VAL A 40 7.21 11.90 5.63
CA VAL A 40 7.39 13.34 5.51
C VAL A 40 8.86 13.61 5.19
N ASP A 41 9.10 14.27 4.06
CA ASP A 41 10.44 14.68 3.65
C ASP A 41 10.95 15.89 4.47
N PRO A 42 12.21 16.32 4.33
CA PRO A 42 12.76 17.46 5.07
C PRO A 42 12.07 18.79 4.76
N HIS A 43 11.31 18.86 3.67
CA HIS A 43 10.58 20.04 3.24
C HIS A 43 9.12 20.01 3.72
N GLY A 44 8.71 18.98 4.44
CA GLY A 44 7.34 18.80 4.95
C GLY A 44 6.37 18.21 3.94
N ALA A 45 6.84 17.71 2.79
CA ALA A 45 5.99 17.06 1.80
C ALA A 45 5.72 15.60 2.19
N GLU A 46 4.45 15.21 2.12
CA GLU A 46 4.03 13.83 2.39
C GLU A 46 4.17 12.96 1.12
N LEU A 47 4.83 11.81 1.27
CA LEU A 47 5.14 10.86 0.20
C LEU A 47 4.69 9.45 0.59
N PHE A 48 4.12 8.73 -0.37
CA PHE A 48 3.48 7.44 -0.14
C PHE A 48 4.16 6.29 -0.86
N TYR A 49 4.43 5.20 -0.13
CA TYR A 49 5.09 4.01 -0.66
C TYR A 49 4.34 2.74 -0.27
N ARG A 50 4.29 1.75 -1.16
CA ARG A 50 3.65 0.43 -0.89
C ARG A 50 4.46 -0.49 0.05
N HIS A 51 5.50 0.03 0.69
CA HIS A 51 6.46 -0.76 1.46
C HIS A 51 5.86 -1.18 2.82
N LYS A 52 6.26 -2.36 3.32
CA LYS A 52 5.99 -2.77 4.70
C LYS A 52 7.04 -2.12 5.61
N SER A 53 6.68 -1.06 6.30
CA SER A 53 7.54 -0.51 7.35
C SER A 53 7.13 -1.09 8.69
N GLY A 54 8.07 -1.73 9.39
CA GLY A 54 7.99 -1.95 10.85
C GLY A 54 8.51 -0.73 11.61
N ASN A 55 8.34 0.46 11.02
CA ASN A 55 8.93 1.70 11.51
C ASN A 55 8.02 2.30 12.58
N ILE A 56 8.63 3.05 13.48
CA ILE A 56 7.94 3.70 14.58
C ILE A 56 7.44 5.04 14.07
N VAL A 57 6.15 5.28 14.21
CA VAL A 57 5.50 6.51 13.77
C VAL A 57 6.08 7.72 14.51
N GLY A 58 6.29 8.80 13.77
CA GLY A 58 6.91 10.02 14.27
C GLY A 58 8.40 9.87 14.56
N CYS A 59 9.09 8.86 14.04
CA CYS A 59 10.56 8.76 14.17
C CYS A 59 11.26 9.11 12.85
N CYS A 60 12.51 9.56 12.97
CA CYS A 60 13.37 9.94 11.87
C CYS A 60 14.20 8.75 11.39
N TYR A 61 14.29 8.62 10.07
CA TYR A 61 15.06 7.58 9.40
C TYR A 61 15.91 8.17 8.29
N ASP A 62 17.09 7.61 8.09
CA ASP A 62 17.87 7.84 6.88
C ASP A 62 17.34 6.93 5.77
N VAL A 63 16.96 7.54 4.65
CA VAL A 63 16.29 6.90 3.53
C VAL A 63 17.13 7.08 2.27
N HIS A 64 17.41 5.98 1.57
CA HIS A 64 18.08 6.02 0.27
C HIS A 64 17.06 6.29 -0.84
N LEU A 65 17.32 7.28 -1.67
CA LEU A 65 16.36 7.80 -2.65
C LEU A 65 17.03 7.99 -4.00
N ARG A 66 16.25 7.85 -5.08
CA ARG A 66 16.61 8.36 -6.40
C ARG A 66 15.53 9.32 -6.85
N ARG A 67 15.93 10.52 -7.25
CA ARG A 67 15.04 11.51 -7.88
C ARG A 67 15.21 11.40 -9.38
N ASP A 68 14.11 11.09 -10.07
CA ASP A 68 14.09 11.03 -11.52
C ASP A 68 14.01 12.47 -12.07
N PRO A 69 15.02 12.93 -12.84
CA PRO A 69 15.10 14.32 -13.30
C PRO A 69 14.00 14.66 -14.32
N ASP A 70 13.46 13.67 -15.03
CA ASP A 70 12.53 13.92 -16.13
C ASP A 70 11.08 14.12 -15.65
N ASN A 71 10.72 13.52 -14.52
CA ASN A 71 9.36 13.54 -13.98
C ASN A 71 9.27 13.93 -12.50
N GLY A 72 10.40 14.21 -11.84
CA GLY A 72 10.47 14.60 -10.43
C GLY A 72 10.10 13.48 -9.45
N ARG A 73 9.95 12.22 -9.91
CA ARG A 73 9.51 11.11 -9.08
C ARG A 73 10.60 10.71 -8.10
N VAL A 74 10.24 10.62 -6.82
CA VAL A 74 11.13 10.17 -5.75
C VAL A 74 10.90 8.69 -5.49
N THR A 75 11.91 7.87 -5.75
CA THR A 75 11.87 6.42 -5.50
C THR A 75 12.75 6.07 -4.31
N MET A 76 12.17 5.42 -3.31
CA MET A 76 12.90 4.91 -2.15
C MET A 76 13.49 3.53 -2.42
N TYR A 77 14.74 3.33 -2.01
CA TYR A 77 15.52 2.10 -2.15
C TYR A 77 15.97 1.58 -0.79
N GLY A 78 16.13 0.26 -0.71
CA GLY A 78 16.57 -0.40 0.52
C GLY A 78 15.57 -0.28 1.66
N SER A 79 16.07 -0.47 2.89
CA SER A 79 15.29 -0.31 4.11
C SER A 79 15.71 0.98 4.82
N PRO A 80 14.76 1.82 5.28
CA PRO A 80 15.07 2.99 6.10
C PRO A 80 15.85 2.60 7.35
N VAL A 81 16.87 3.39 7.70
CA VAL A 81 17.70 3.16 8.89
C VAL A 81 17.24 4.10 10.00
N PHE A 82 16.86 3.56 11.15
CA PHE A 82 16.44 4.37 12.30
C PHE A 82 17.58 5.27 12.76
N VAL A 83 17.27 6.56 12.98
CA VAL A 83 18.23 7.53 13.49
C VAL A 83 17.85 7.93 14.91
N GLU A 84 16.68 8.54 15.07
CA GLU A 84 16.27 9.18 16.31
C GLU A 84 14.74 9.29 16.37
N PRO A 85 14.15 9.33 17.59
CA PRO A 85 12.75 9.71 17.74
C PRO A 85 12.57 11.20 17.38
N SER A 86 11.39 11.59 16.89
CA SER A 86 11.07 13.02 16.77
C SER A 86 10.95 13.66 18.14
N ASP A 87 11.51 14.86 18.28
CA ASP A 87 11.35 15.70 19.46
C ASP A 87 9.90 16.22 19.62
N ASP A 88 9.11 16.19 18.55
CA ASP A 88 7.72 16.64 18.55
C ASP A 88 6.77 15.52 18.99
N ARG A 89 6.52 15.49 20.30
CA ARG A 89 5.59 14.54 20.94
C ARG A 89 4.13 14.76 20.54
N GLU A 90 3.73 15.99 20.24
CA GLU A 90 2.35 16.28 19.84
C GLU A 90 2.09 15.77 18.43
N LEU A 91 3.03 16.01 17.51
CA LEU A 91 3.02 15.41 16.19
C LEU A 91 3.01 13.88 16.28
N ALA A 92 3.91 13.28 17.05
CA ALA A 92 3.96 11.83 17.19
C ALA A 92 2.64 11.24 17.71
N ALA A 93 1.98 11.90 18.67
CA ALA A 93 0.68 11.47 19.18
C ALA A 93 -0.43 11.57 18.13
N ARG A 94 -0.46 12.65 17.34
CA ARG A 94 -1.42 12.83 16.23
C ARG A 94 -1.24 11.75 15.18
N LEU A 95 -0.01 11.51 14.74
CA LEU A 95 0.30 10.51 13.72
C LEU A 95 -0.02 9.09 14.19
N ALA A 96 0.24 8.77 15.45
CA ALA A 96 -0.13 7.49 16.03
C ALA A 96 -1.66 7.29 16.13
N ALA A 97 -2.44 8.38 16.27
CA ALA A 97 -3.90 8.31 16.22
C ALA A 97 -4.40 8.04 14.79
N GLU A 98 -3.79 8.67 13.79
CA GLU A 98 -4.11 8.45 12.38
C GLU A 98 -3.77 7.03 11.93
N GLU A 99 -2.63 6.49 12.35
CA GLU A 99 -2.29 5.08 12.08
C GLU A 99 -3.32 4.13 12.70
N ARG A 100 -3.73 4.36 13.95
CA ARG A 100 -4.77 3.55 14.60
C ARG A 100 -6.11 3.61 13.87
N ALA A 101 -6.51 4.78 13.38
CA ALA A 101 -7.74 4.92 12.58
C ALA A 101 -7.65 4.11 11.27
N CYS A 102 -6.52 4.20 10.57
CA CYS A 102 -6.23 3.42 9.36
C CYS A 102 -6.31 1.90 9.63
N GLU A 103 -5.76 1.43 10.74
CA GLU A 103 -5.84 0.02 11.14
C GLU A 103 -7.26 -0.44 11.46
N GLN A 104 -8.05 0.40 12.13
CA GLN A 104 -9.45 0.11 12.44
C GLN A 104 -10.28 -0.01 11.17
N GLU A 105 -10.13 0.92 10.23
CA GLU A 105 -10.82 0.88 8.94
C GLU A 105 -10.48 -0.38 8.15
N LEU A 106 -9.20 -0.74 8.10
CA LEU A 106 -8.74 -1.95 7.45
C LEU A 106 -9.34 -3.21 8.10
N ALA A 107 -9.42 -3.25 9.44
CA ALA A 107 -10.05 -4.35 10.15
C ALA A 107 -11.53 -4.48 9.81
N VAL A 108 -12.26 -3.36 9.69
CA VAL A 108 -13.66 -3.36 9.24
C VAL A 108 -13.78 -3.91 7.82
N ILE A 109 -12.95 -3.43 6.88
CA ILE A 109 -12.94 -3.90 5.50
C ILE A 109 -12.66 -5.41 5.42
N GLN A 110 -11.69 -5.90 6.20
CA GLN A 110 -11.35 -7.32 6.26
C GLN A 110 -12.50 -8.15 6.83
N ARG A 111 -13.17 -7.68 7.90
CA ARG A 111 -14.35 -8.33 8.46
C ARG A 111 -15.50 -8.40 7.46
N GLN A 112 -15.77 -7.31 6.74
CA GLN A 112 -16.79 -7.27 5.69
C GLN A 112 -16.48 -8.24 4.55
N ARG A 113 -15.22 -8.26 4.07
CA ARG A 113 -14.78 -9.22 3.05
C ARG A 113 -14.92 -10.66 3.53
N LYS A 114 -14.53 -10.96 4.76
CA LYS A 114 -14.67 -12.28 5.37
C LYS A 114 -16.14 -12.69 5.51
N ALA A 115 -17.01 -11.78 5.94
CA ALA A 115 -18.45 -12.02 6.04
C ALA A 115 -19.07 -12.32 4.67
N LYS A 116 -18.70 -11.55 3.64
CA LYS A 116 -19.12 -11.79 2.25
C LYS A 116 -18.62 -13.15 1.72
N ALA A 117 -17.36 -13.48 1.96
CA ALA A 117 -16.79 -14.77 1.53
C ALA A 117 -17.38 -15.97 2.29
N SER A 118 -17.84 -15.76 3.52
CA SER A 118 -18.40 -16.80 4.37
C SER A 118 -19.89 -17.05 4.13
N ASN A 119 -20.56 -16.30 3.24
CA ASN A 119 -21.96 -16.52 2.94
C ASN A 119 -22.10 -17.68 1.93
N PRO A 120 -22.60 -18.86 2.34
CA PRO A 120 -22.73 -20.01 1.45
C PRO A 120 -23.67 -19.74 0.26
N LEU A 121 -24.62 -18.81 0.42
CA LEU A 121 -25.49 -18.36 -0.67
C LEU A 121 -24.70 -17.55 -1.71
N ASP A 122 -23.83 -16.65 -1.28
CA ASP A 122 -23.00 -15.85 -2.20
C ASP A 122 -21.99 -16.72 -2.96
N ALA A 123 -21.39 -17.72 -2.28
CA ALA A 123 -20.52 -18.70 -2.94
C ALA A 123 -21.26 -19.50 -4.02
N LYS A 124 -22.51 -19.90 -3.75
CA LYS A 124 -23.37 -20.59 -4.72
C LYS A 124 -23.80 -19.67 -5.87
N ILE A 125 -24.11 -18.41 -5.59
CA ILE A 125 -24.43 -17.41 -6.62
C ILE A 125 -23.23 -17.17 -7.54
N GLU A 126 -22.02 -17.10 -6.99
CA GLU A 126 -20.79 -16.90 -7.77
C GLU A 126 -20.48 -18.10 -8.69
N GLU A 127 -20.66 -19.33 -8.19
CA GLU A 127 -20.58 -20.56 -8.98
C GLU A 127 -21.58 -20.54 -10.15
N LEU A 128 -22.82 -20.15 -9.87
CA LEU A 128 -23.88 -20.05 -10.88
C LEU A 128 -23.60 -18.91 -11.89
N ALA A 129 -23.06 -17.78 -11.45
CA ALA A 129 -22.67 -16.68 -12.33
C ALA A 129 -21.56 -17.07 -13.32
N LEU A 130 -20.62 -17.93 -12.90
CA LEU A 130 -19.61 -18.49 -13.80
C LEU A 130 -20.21 -19.40 -14.88
N LEU A 131 -21.27 -20.16 -14.55
CA LEU A 131 -21.99 -20.97 -15.53
C LEU A 131 -22.78 -20.10 -16.52
N VAL A 132 -23.42 -19.03 -16.05
CA VAL A 132 -24.14 -18.08 -16.92
C VAL A 132 -23.18 -17.40 -17.92
N LYS A 133 -21.95 -17.08 -17.52
CA LYS A 133 -20.95 -16.49 -18.44
C LYS A 133 -20.63 -17.40 -19.65
N LYS A 134 -20.78 -18.72 -19.51
CA LYS A 134 -20.58 -19.69 -20.61
C LYS A 134 -21.73 -19.71 -21.62
N VAL A 135 -22.86 -19.10 -21.29
CA VAL A 135 -24.03 -19.02 -22.16
C VAL A 135 -23.88 -17.82 -23.12
N PRO A 136 -24.39 -17.89 -24.36
CA PRO A 136 -24.37 -16.76 -25.30
C PRO A 136 -25.04 -15.51 -24.71
N ALA A 137 -24.44 -14.34 -24.95
CA ALA A 137 -24.89 -13.02 -24.48
C ALA A 137 -26.43 -12.80 -24.49
N PRO A 138 -27.18 -13.08 -25.58
CA PRO A 138 -28.63 -12.83 -25.61
C PRO A 138 -29.43 -13.69 -24.62
N GLN A 139 -28.91 -14.84 -24.19
CA GLN A 139 -29.60 -15.75 -23.27
C GLN A 139 -29.18 -15.54 -21.80
N ARG A 140 -28.09 -14.81 -21.55
CA ARG A 140 -27.56 -14.59 -20.19
C ARG A 140 -28.55 -13.88 -19.28
N ALA A 141 -29.22 -12.83 -19.77
CA ALA A 141 -30.14 -12.05 -18.96
C ALA A 141 -31.33 -12.89 -18.47
N GLY A 142 -31.93 -13.70 -19.36
CA GLY A 142 -33.03 -14.59 -19.02
C GLY A 142 -32.61 -15.71 -18.06
N LEU A 143 -31.43 -16.30 -18.27
CA LEU A 143 -30.92 -17.33 -17.37
C LEU A 143 -30.57 -16.79 -15.98
N THR A 144 -29.94 -15.61 -15.90
CA THR A 144 -29.69 -14.92 -14.62
C THR A 144 -31.00 -14.64 -13.87
N ALA A 145 -32.01 -14.09 -14.55
CA ALA A 145 -33.29 -13.78 -13.95
C ALA A 145 -34.00 -15.05 -13.44
N TYR A 146 -33.95 -16.14 -14.22
CA TYR A 146 -34.51 -17.44 -13.81
C TYR A 146 -33.82 -18.02 -12.57
N ILE A 147 -32.48 -18.00 -12.54
CA ILE A 147 -31.69 -18.49 -11.39
C ILE A 147 -32.00 -17.65 -10.14
N LEU A 148 -32.01 -16.32 -10.24
CA LEU A 148 -32.36 -15.44 -9.13
C LEU A 148 -33.77 -15.71 -8.62
N HIS A 149 -34.74 -15.85 -9.53
CA HIS A 149 -36.13 -16.16 -9.15
C HIS A 149 -36.26 -17.51 -8.42
N LYS A 150 -35.51 -18.53 -8.85
CA LYS A 150 -35.48 -19.85 -8.19
C LYS A 150 -34.81 -19.79 -6.82
N LEU A 151 -33.72 -19.05 -6.67
CA LEU A 151 -33.02 -18.88 -5.40
C LEU A 151 -33.88 -18.12 -4.37
N ILE A 152 -34.53 -17.03 -4.78
CA ILE A 152 -35.44 -16.24 -3.93
C ILE A 152 -36.63 -17.08 -3.45
N ARG A 153 -37.11 -18.03 -4.26
CA ARG A 153 -38.24 -18.89 -3.90
C ARG A 153 -37.86 -20.08 -3.01
N ALA A 154 -36.58 -20.44 -2.97
CA ALA A 154 -36.09 -21.60 -2.23
C ALA A 154 -35.60 -21.27 -0.81
N TRP A 155 -35.51 -19.99 -0.47
CA TRP A 155 -35.11 -19.44 0.82
C TRP A 155 -36.24 -18.60 1.40
#